data_AF-A0A2A3B262-F1
#
_entry.id   AF-A0A2A3B262-F1
#
_cell.length_a   1.000
_cell.length_b   1.000
_cell.length_c   1.000
_cell.angle_alpha   90.00
_cell.angle_beta   90.00
_cell.angle_gamma   90.00
#
_symmetry.space_group_name_H-M   'P 1'
#
loop_
_entity.id
_entity.type
_entity.pdbx_description
1 polymer ?
#
loop_
_entity_poly.entity_id
_entity_poly.type
_entity_poly.pdbx_seq_one_letter_code
_entity_poly.pdbx_strand_id
1 'polypeptide(L)' 'MRRALFALALVPMLIASFAFAGEAEIKAAQTGPGSIIQQVLIVGPDGKDYEAVYTLQQRADGSFKITGCSLRASTSVST' A
#
# COMPACT_ATOMS: atom_id res chain seq x y z
N MET A 1 39.47 32.86 -2.98
CA MET A 1 38.22 32.38 -3.60
C MET A 1 38.27 30.86 -3.52
N ARG A 2 37.93 30.22 -2.40
CA ARG A 2 36.56 29.93 -1.90
C ARG A 2 35.64 29.50 -3.06
N ARG A 3 35.12 28.26 -2.97
CA ARG A 3 34.04 27.65 -3.77
C ARG A 3 34.48 26.67 -4.87
N ALA A 4 34.91 25.46 -4.51
CA ALA A 4 34.93 24.36 -5.50
C ALA A 4 34.93 22.92 -4.94
N LEU A 5 34.73 22.67 -3.65
CA LEU A 5 34.96 21.31 -3.09
C LEU A 5 33.82 20.68 -2.29
N PHE A 6 32.60 21.23 -2.29
CA PHE A 6 31.53 20.74 -1.39
C PHE A 6 30.22 20.29 -2.05
N ALA A 7 30.17 20.09 -3.36
CA ALA A 7 28.90 19.84 -4.07
C ALA A 7 28.65 18.39 -4.51
N LEU A 8 29.44 17.39 -4.09
CA LEU A 8 29.26 15.98 -4.51
C LEU A 8 29.03 14.98 -3.36
N ALA A 9 28.83 15.44 -2.11
CA ALA A 9 28.57 14.55 -0.98
C ALA A 9 27.12 14.60 -0.45
N LEU A 10 26.29 15.52 -0.96
CA LEU A 10 24.93 15.77 -0.44
C LEU A 10 23.81 15.12 -1.26
N VAL A 11 24.12 14.55 -2.43
CA VAL A 11 23.13 13.92 -3.31
C VAL A 11 22.66 12.54 -2.83
N PRO A 12 23.48 11.64 -2.24
CA PRO A 12 22.98 10.34 -1.78
C PRO A 12 22.15 10.42 -0.49
N MET A 13 22.26 11.52 0.28
CA MET A 13 21.52 11.66 1.56
C MET A 13 20.04 12.02 1.36
N LEU A 14 19.66 12.57 0.21
CA LEU A 14 18.26 12.92 -0.10
C LEU A 14 17.42 11.71 -0.55
N ILE A 15 18.06 10.61 -0.99
CA ILE A 15 17.38 9.40 -1.44
C ILE A 15 17.03 8.47 -0.26
N ALA A 16 17.74 8.58 0.86
CA ALA A 16 17.47 7.80 2.08
C ALA A 16 16.18 8.22 2.82
N SER A 17 15.55 9.35 2.44
CA SER A 17 14.27 9.77 3.03
C SER A 17 13.04 9.12 2.39
N PHE A 18 13.20 8.35 1.31
CA PHE A 18 12.18 7.41 0.85
C PHE A 18 12.32 6.08 1.62
N ALA A 19 12.43 6.17 2.95
CA ALA A 19 12.43 5.02 3.81
C ALA A 19 11.04 4.38 3.78
N PHE A 20 10.91 3.37 2.92
CA PHE A 20 10.11 2.17 3.15
C PHE A 20 8.74 2.42 3.80
N ALA A 21 7.80 2.98 3.04
CA ALA A 21 6.42 2.52 3.23
C ALA A 21 6.44 1.08 2.70
N GLY A 22 6.44 0.11 3.63
CA GLY A 22 6.48 -1.33 3.31
C GLY A 22 5.62 -1.62 2.09
N GLU A 23 6.16 -2.42 1.18
CA GLU A 23 5.52 -2.77 -0.09
C GLU A 23 4.03 -3.06 0.18
N ALA A 24 3.17 -2.14 -0.23
CA ALA A 24 1.75 -2.27 0.03
C ALA A 24 1.27 -3.43 -0.82
N GLU A 25 1.21 -4.61 -0.21
CA GLU A 25 0.83 -5.81 -0.92
C GLU A 25 -0.67 -5.74 -1.19
N ILE A 26 -1.02 -5.51 -2.46
CA ILE A 26 -2.39 -5.47 -2.92
C ILE A 26 -2.65 -6.80 -3.64
N LYS A 27 -3.52 -7.62 -3.07
CA LYS A 27 -3.99 -8.85 -3.70
C LYS A 27 -5.43 -8.64 -4.15
N ALA A 28 -5.70 -8.89 -5.43
CA ALA A 28 -7.07 -8.86 -5.96
C ALA A 28 -7.41 -10.22 -6.56
N ALA A 29 -8.58 -10.75 -6.21
CA ALA A 29 -9.09 -12.01 -6.71
C ALA A 29 -10.53 -11.86 -7.20
N GLN A 30 -10.81 -12.35 -8.40
CA GLN A 30 -12.19 -12.49 -8.87
C GLN A 30 -12.82 -13.70 -8.17
N THR A 31 -13.90 -13.48 -7.44
CA THR A 31 -14.62 -14.56 -6.73
C THR A 31 -15.87 -15.04 -7.47
N GLY A 32 -16.24 -14.34 -8.54
CA GLY A 32 -17.36 -14.69 -9.43
C GLY A 32 -17.57 -13.62 -10.50
N PRO A 33 -18.57 -13.79 -11.38
CA PRO A 33 -18.90 -12.79 -12.41
C PRO A 33 -19.20 -11.43 -11.78
N GLY A 34 -18.36 -10.44 -12.08
CA GLY A 34 -18.49 -9.08 -11.53
C GLY A 34 -18.25 -8.97 -10.02
N SER A 35 -17.65 -9.97 -9.37
CA SER A 35 -17.31 -9.93 -7.93
C SER A 35 -15.80 -10.02 -7.73
N ILE A 36 -15.23 -9.04 -7.03
CA ILE A 36 -13.80 -8.96 -6.71
C ILE A 36 -13.64 -8.85 -5.20
N ILE A 37 -12.68 -9.57 -4.64
CA ILE A 37 -12.15 -9.30 -3.32
C ILE A 37 -10.78 -8.66 -3.50
N GLN A 38 -10.58 -7.49 -2.88
CA GLN A 38 -9.31 -6.79 -2.84
C GLN A 38 -8.82 -6.73 -1.40
N GLN A 39 -7.65 -7.29 -1.16
CA GLN A 39 -6.94 -7.27 0.11
C GLN A 39 -5.82 -6.24 0.01
N VAL A 40 -5.73 -5.36 0.99
CA VAL A 40 -4.71 -4.31 1.07
C VAL A 40 -4.06 -4.38 2.44
N LEU A 41 -2.75 -4.62 2.46
CA LEU A 41 -1.95 -4.50 3.68
C LEU A 41 -1.71 -3.02 4.00
N ILE A 42 -1.98 -2.60 5.23
CA ILE A 42 -1.80 -1.23 5.71
C ILE A 42 -1.15 -1.24 7.10
N VAL A 43 -0.37 -0.20 7.40
CA VAL A 43 0.20 0.01 8.74
C VAL A 43 -0.70 0.99 9.50
N GLY A 44 -1.16 0.59 10.68
CA GLY A 44 -1.96 1.41 11.58
C GLY A 44 -1.14 2.51 12.27
N PRO A 45 -1.79 3.50 12.89
CA PRO A 45 -1.09 4.54 13.66
C PRO A 45 -0.35 3.99 14.89
N ASP A 46 -0.68 2.78 15.32
CA ASP A 46 0.02 2.03 16.37
C ASP A 46 1.24 1.25 15.85
N GLY A 47 1.56 1.36 14.56
CA GLY A 47 2.68 0.68 13.91
C GLY A 47 2.44 -0.80 13.64
N LYS A 48 1.20 -1.29 13.79
CA LYS A 48 0.85 -2.69 13.50
C LYS A 48 0.32 -2.86 12.09
N ASP A 49 0.54 -4.04 11.53
CA ASP A 49 0.03 -4.43 10.23
C ASP A 49 -1.44 -4.84 10.32
N TYR A 50 -2.25 -4.30 9.41
CA TYR A 50 -3.65 -4.62 9.25
C TYR A 50 -3.93 -4.98 7.79
N GLU A 51 -4.89 -5.86 7.59
CA GLU A 51 -5.40 -6.22 6.29
C GLU A 51 -6.80 -5.65 6.10
N ALA A 52 -6.95 -4.72 5.16
CA ALA A 52 -8.24 -4.23 4.71
C ALA A 52 -8.76 -5.12 3.57
N VAL A 53 -9.89 -5.78 3.80
CA VAL A 53 -10.55 -6.64 2.81
C VAL A 53 -11.77 -5.91 2.28
N TYR A 54 -11.69 -5.50 1.01
CA TYR A 54 -12.78 -4.89 0.26
C TYR A 54 -13.47 -5.92 -0.61
N THR A 55 -14.80 -5.91 -0.59
CA THR A 55 -15.62 -6.62 -1.57
C THR A 55 -16.13 -5.61 -2.57
N LEU A 56 -15.83 -5.83 -3.84
CA LEU A 56 -16.29 -4.99 -4.94
C LEU A 56 -17.25 -5.77 -5.82
N GLN A 57 -18.34 -5.11 -6.20
CA GLN A 57 -19.32 -5.64 -7.13
C GLN A 57 -19.45 -4.73 -8.35
N GLN A 58 -19.44 -5.34 -9.52
CA GLN A 58 -19.65 -4.67 -10.78
C GLN A 58 -21.11 -4.29 -10.92
N ARG A 59 -21.35 -3.04 -11.29
CA ARG A 59 -22.68 -2.52 -11.60
C ARG A 59 -23.00 -2.65 -13.08
N ALA A 60 -24.26 -2.43 -13.42
CA ALA A 60 -24.76 -2.46 -14.80
C ALA A 60 -24.07 -1.43 -15.72
N ASP A 61 -23.48 -0.37 -15.14
CA ASP A 61 -22.69 0.65 -15.83
C ASP A 61 -21.23 0.21 -16.08
N GLY A 62 -20.85 -1.01 -15.69
CA GLY A 62 -19.51 -1.57 -15.81
C GLY A 62 -18.54 -1.14 -14.70
N SER A 63 -18.91 -0.18 -13.85
CA SER A 63 -18.10 0.27 -12.73
C SER A 63 -18.11 -0.72 -11.56
N PHE A 64 -17.01 -0.79 -10.81
CA PHE A 64 -16.96 -1.54 -9.56
C PHE A 64 -17.26 -0.61 -8.39
N LYS A 65 -18.17 -1.03 -7.50
CA LYS A 65 -18.43 -0.38 -6.23
C LYS A 65 -18.00 -1.27 -5.07
N ILE A 66 -17.39 -0.66 -4.06
CA ILE A 66 -17.15 -1.33 -2.78
C ILE A 66 -18.51 -1.53 -2.12
N THR A 67 -18.88 -2.79 -1.90
CA THR A 67 -20.12 -3.21 -1.23
C THR A 67 -19.86 -3.73 0.18
N GLY A 68 -18.61 -4.07 0.51
CA GLY A 68 -18.19 -4.48 1.84
C GLY A 68 -16.77 -4.02 2.16
N CYS A 69 -16.53 -3.73 3.43
CA CYS A 69 -15.21 -3.43 3.98
C CYS A 69 -15.09 -4.12 5.33
N SER A 70 -14.02 -4.89 5.52
CA SER A 70 -13.64 -5.42 6.84
C SER A 70 -12.17 -5.17 7.07
N LEU A 71 -11.82 -4.78 8.30
CA LEU A 71 -10.44 -4.62 8.73
C LEU A 71 -10.07 -5.76 9.67
N ARG A 72 -8.91 -6.38 9.45
CA ARG A 72 -8.42 -7.52 10.24
C ARG A 72 -6.99 -7.24 10.68
N ALA A 73 -6.63 -7.70 11.87
CA ALA A 73 -5.22 -7.71 12.26
C ALA A 73 -4.46 -8.64 11.31
N SER A 74 -3.36 -8.17 10.74
CA SER A 74 -2.53 -8.99 9.86
C SER A 74 -1.63 -9.89 10.71
N THR A 75 -1.54 -11.17 10.34
CA THR A 75 -0.54 -12.09 10.89
C THR A 75 0.75 -12.09 10.06
N SER A 76 0.83 -11.26 9.00
CA SER A 76 2.04 -11.13 8.22
C SER A 76 3.09 -10.42 9.07
N VAL A 77 4.18 -11.12 9.37
CA VAL A 77 5.37 -10.50 9.95
C VAL A 77 6.14 -9.92 8.78
N SER A 78 6.01 -8.61 8.57
CA SER A 78 6.91 -7.85 7.70
C SER A 78 8.36 -8.16 8.12
N THR A 79 9.11 -8.84 7.25
CA THR A 79 10.46 -9.38 7.51
C THR A 79 11.53 -8.34 7.27
#